data_AF-A0AAW2JRV3-F1
#
_entry.id   AF-A0AAW2JRV3-F1
#
_cell.length_a   1.000
_cell.length_b   1.000
_cell.length_c   1.000
_cell.angle_alpha   90.00
_cell.angle_beta   90.00
_cell.angle_gamma   90.00
#
_symmetry.space_group_name_H-M   'P 1'
#
loop_
_entity.id
_entity.type
_entity.pdbx_description
1 polymer ?
#
loop_
_entity_poly.entity_id
_entity_poly.type
_entity_poly.pdbx_seq_one_letter_code
_entity_poly.pdbx_strand_id
1 'polypeptide(L)'
;MGKQVETHDEVEASAKQHYTERDKYAKELQISSDGLIPVDQLKEFIEGTIKSKIEGSSKSSLIYSKPYTPRIDSLKMPMGYQPPKFQQFDGKSNPKQHVAHFIETCNNAGTYDDHLVKQFVRSLKGNAFNWYTDLEAGSIDG
;
A
#
# COMPACT_ATOMS: atom_id res chain seq x y z
N MET A 1 -2.34 70.69 -4.85
CA MET A 1 -3.63 70.04 -5.17
C MET A 1 -3.55 68.58 -4.77
N GLY A 2 -4.59 68.04 -4.13
CA GLY A 2 -4.56 66.71 -3.53
C GLY A 2 -5.42 65.64 -4.22
N LYS A 3 -5.36 64.45 -3.59
CA LYS A 3 -6.20 63.24 -3.58
C LYS A 3 -6.11 62.18 -4.70
N GLN A 4 -6.03 60.95 -4.19
CA GLN A 4 -6.17 59.60 -4.76
C GLN A 4 -7.62 59.29 -5.24
N VAL A 5 -7.80 58.22 -6.05
CA VAL A 5 -8.41 56.91 -5.68
C VAL A 5 -8.54 55.94 -6.89
N GLU A 6 -8.07 54.71 -6.66
CA GLU A 6 -8.41 53.32 -7.09
C GLU A 6 -9.12 52.94 -8.41
N THR A 7 -8.78 51.74 -8.93
CA THR A 7 -9.61 50.48 -8.82
C THR A 7 -8.85 49.30 -9.46
N HIS A 8 -8.57 48.16 -8.80
CA HIS A 8 -9.40 47.09 -8.20
C HIS A 8 -9.99 46.11 -9.24
N ASP A 9 -9.31 44.98 -9.52
CA ASP A 9 -9.99 43.81 -10.14
C ASP A 9 -9.28 42.45 -9.91
N GLU A 10 -7.95 42.38 -9.70
CA GLU A 10 -7.25 41.08 -9.72
C GLU A 10 -7.19 40.32 -8.38
N VAL A 11 -7.74 40.89 -7.30
CA VAL A 11 -7.63 40.32 -5.93
C VAL A 11 -8.86 39.49 -5.51
N GLU A 12 -9.97 39.60 -6.26
CA GLU A 12 -11.26 39.03 -5.85
C GLU A 12 -11.44 37.55 -6.24
N ALA A 13 -10.82 37.11 -7.35
CA ALA A 13 -10.94 35.73 -7.84
C ALA A 13 -10.18 34.72 -6.95
N SER A 14 -9.01 35.11 -6.44
CA SER A 14 -8.21 34.24 -5.56
C SER A 14 -8.79 34.14 -4.14
N ALA A 15 -9.52 35.17 -3.68
CA ALA A 15 -10.21 35.11 -2.40
C ALA A 15 -11.36 34.10 -2.47
N LYS A 16 -12.23 34.17 -3.49
CA LYS A 16 -13.43 33.32 -3.54
C LYS A 16 -13.14 31.81 -3.51
N GLN A 17 -12.05 31.34 -4.15
CA GLN A 17 -11.67 29.92 -4.11
C GLN A 17 -11.20 29.47 -2.72
N HIS A 18 -10.39 30.30 -2.04
CA HIS A 18 -9.83 29.97 -0.73
C HIS A 18 -10.87 30.03 0.41
N TYR A 19 -11.93 30.83 0.24
CA TYR A 19 -13.08 30.83 1.16
C TYR A 19 -13.96 29.58 0.99
N THR A 20 -14.07 29.00 -0.21
CA THR A 20 -14.94 27.83 -0.43
C THR A 20 -14.38 26.48 0.02
N GLU A 21 -13.06 26.28 0.07
CA GLU A 21 -12.47 25.00 0.52
C GLU A 21 -12.44 24.87 2.04
N ARG A 22 -12.10 25.95 2.78
CA ARG A 22 -12.18 25.95 4.25
C ARG A 22 -13.58 25.66 4.75
N ASP A 23 -14.60 26.21 4.11
CA ASP A 23 -16.00 25.99 4.51
C ASP A 23 -16.50 24.57 4.18
N LYS A 24 -15.87 23.87 3.21
CA LYS A 24 -16.15 22.46 2.94
C LYS A 24 -15.58 21.55 4.03
N TYR A 25 -14.36 21.82 4.50
CA TYR A 25 -13.77 21.07 5.64
C TYR A 25 -14.36 21.47 7.00
N ALA A 26 -14.80 22.72 7.16
CA ALA A 26 -15.43 23.19 8.40
C ALA A 26 -16.88 22.72 8.56
N LYS A 27 -17.58 22.37 7.46
CA LYS A 27 -18.95 21.83 7.54
C LYS A 27 -19.03 20.38 8.02
N GLU A 28 -17.94 19.63 7.99
CA GLU A 28 -17.93 18.22 8.45
C GLU A 28 -17.49 18.05 9.91
N LEU A 29 -16.86 19.06 10.52
CA LEU A 29 -16.63 19.08 11.96
C LEU A 29 -17.70 19.96 12.63
N GLN A 30 -18.81 19.35 13.04
CA GLN A 30 -19.73 19.99 13.98
C GLN A 30 -19.02 20.09 15.34
N ILE A 31 -18.21 21.13 15.52
CA ILE A 31 -17.53 21.41 16.79
C ILE A 31 -18.57 21.99 17.73
N SER A 32 -18.85 21.27 18.82
CA SER A 32 -19.67 21.76 19.93
C SER A 32 -19.08 23.09 20.46
N SER A 33 -19.95 23.98 20.97
CA SER A 33 -19.59 25.33 21.42
C SER A 33 -18.50 25.39 22.50
N ASP A 34 -18.11 24.25 23.07
CA ASP A 34 -17.08 24.10 24.11
C ASP A 34 -15.70 23.69 23.57
N GLY A 35 -15.54 23.59 22.23
CA GLY A 35 -14.27 23.18 21.60
C GLY A 35 -13.91 21.70 21.79
N LEU A 36 -14.78 20.92 22.45
CA LEU A 36 -14.62 19.49 22.68
C LEU A 36 -15.49 18.70 21.70
N ILE A 37 -14.89 17.77 20.96
CA ILE A 37 -15.59 16.85 20.07
C ILE A 37 -16.25 15.77 20.94
N PRO A 38 -17.58 15.57 20.86
CA PRO A 38 -18.25 14.46 21.54
C PRO A 38 -17.61 13.11 21.18
N VAL A 39 -17.48 12.22 22.17
CA VAL A 39 -16.82 10.92 22.00
C VAL A 39 -17.44 10.09 20.87
N ASP A 40 -18.75 10.14 20.71
CA ASP A 40 -19.47 9.42 19.66
C ASP A 40 -19.09 9.92 18.26
N GLN A 41 -18.96 11.24 18.08
CA GLN A 41 -18.55 11.85 16.81
C GLN A 41 -17.09 11.57 16.49
N LEU A 42 -16.22 11.55 17.51
CA LEU A 42 -14.83 11.15 17.35
C LEU A 42 -14.73 9.67 16.93
N LYS A 43 -15.53 8.80 17.55
CA LYS A 43 -15.59 7.38 17.20
C LYS A 43 -16.04 7.18 15.76
N GLU A 44 -17.11 7.85 15.33
CA GLU A 44 -17.59 7.77 13.94
C GLU A 44 -16.54 8.29 12.94
N PHE A 45 -15.85 9.38 13.25
CA PHE A 45 -14.79 9.91 12.41
C PHE A 45 -13.61 8.93 12.27
N ILE A 46 -13.16 8.33 13.38
CA ILE A 46 -12.10 7.33 13.38
C ILE A 46 -12.53 6.08 12.60
N GLU A 47 -13.75 5.58 12.82
CA GLU A 47 -14.29 4.42 12.11
C GLU A 47 -14.43 4.68 10.60
N GLY A 48 -14.96 5.84 10.21
CA GLY A 48 -15.09 6.26 8.82
C GLY A 48 -13.74 6.44 8.13
N THR A 49 -12.75 7.03 8.83
CA THR A 49 -11.39 7.21 8.31
C THR A 49 -10.67 5.87 8.12
N ILE A 50 -10.78 4.95 9.08
CA ILE A 50 -10.17 3.62 8.97
C ILE A 50 -10.84 2.81 7.85
N LYS A 51 -12.18 2.80 7.79
CA LYS A 51 -12.92 2.06 6.77
C LYS A 51 -12.61 2.57 5.36
N SER A 52 -12.57 3.89 5.17
CA SER A 52 -12.24 4.50 3.89
C SER A 52 -10.78 4.27 3.47
N LYS A 53 -9.83 4.20 4.41
CA LYS A 53 -8.43 3.81 4.09
C LYS A 53 -8.29 2.34 3.72
N ILE A 54 -9.08 1.45 4.32
CA ILE A 54 -9.10 0.03 3.98
C ILE A 54 -9.81 -0.22 2.64
N GLU A 55 -10.87 0.53 2.33
CA GLU A 55 -11.61 0.41 1.06
C GLU A 55 -10.96 1.17 -0.10
N GLY A 56 -10.30 2.31 0.18
CA GLY A 56 -9.62 3.16 -0.80
C GLY A 56 -8.14 2.85 -1.01
N SER A 57 -7.51 2.05 -0.14
CA SER A 57 -6.27 1.34 -0.46
C SER A 57 -6.65 0.21 -1.40
N SER A 58 -6.78 0.54 -2.69
CA SER A 58 -6.92 -0.36 -3.83
C SER A 58 -7.04 -1.82 -3.40
N LYS A 59 -8.29 -2.30 -3.20
CA LYS A 59 -8.56 -3.73 -3.35
C LYS A 59 -8.16 -4.03 -4.79
N SER A 60 -6.89 -4.34 -4.97
CA SER A 60 -6.36 -4.90 -6.20
C SER A 60 -7.33 -6.00 -6.59
N SER A 61 -7.73 -5.97 -7.85
CA SER A 61 -8.47 -7.02 -8.54
C SER A 61 -8.61 -8.31 -7.71
N LEU A 62 -9.84 -8.79 -7.48
CA LEU A 62 -10.14 -10.10 -6.86
C LEU A 62 -9.32 -11.27 -7.45
N ILE A 63 -8.64 -11.04 -8.58
CA ILE A 63 -7.67 -11.93 -9.21
C ILE A 63 -6.26 -11.61 -8.71
N TYR A 64 -5.68 -12.59 -8.00
CA TYR A 64 -4.24 -12.63 -7.68
C TYR A 64 -3.41 -12.43 -8.95
N SER A 65 -2.62 -11.37 -8.95
CA SER A 65 -1.66 -11.07 -9.99
C SER A 65 -0.25 -11.33 -9.47
N LYS A 66 0.60 -11.95 -10.28
CA LYS A 66 1.97 -12.27 -9.86
C LYS A 66 2.78 -10.97 -9.74
N PRO A 67 3.49 -10.75 -8.63
CA PRO A 67 4.23 -9.51 -8.43
C PRO A 67 5.53 -9.45 -9.24
N TYR A 68 5.96 -10.55 -9.86
CA TYR A 68 7.15 -10.58 -10.71
C TYR A 68 6.84 -10.43 -12.20
N THR A 69 7.82 -10.00 -12.98
CA THR A 69 7.68 -9.74 -14.43
C THR A 69 7.28 -10.99 -15.22
N PRO A 70 6.65 -10.84 -16.41
CA PRO A 70 6.35 -11.96 -17.30
C PRO A 70 7.58 -12.77 -17.70
N ARG A 71 8.79 -12.16 -17.72
CA ARG A 71 10.06 -12.86 -17.95
C ARG A 71 10.23 -13.99 -16.93
N ILE A 72 10.12 -13.67 -15.65
CA ILE A 72 10.24 -14.63 -14.55
C ILE A 72 9.11 -15.66 -14.59
N ASP A 73 7.89 -15.24 -14.95
CA ASP A 73 6.77 -16.17 -15.05
C ASP A 73 6.93 -17.19 -16.19
N SER A 74 7.61 -16.81 -17.28
CA SER A 74 7.89 -17.70 -18.41
C SER A 74 8.96 -18.75 -18.11
N LEU A 75 9.76 -18.58 -17.05
CA LEU A 75 10.81 -19.53 -16.69
C LEU A 75 10.24 -20.89 -16.31
N LYS A 76 10.77 -21.93 -16.95
CA LYS A 76 10.46 -23.32 -16.62
C LYS A 76 11.42 -23.82 -15.54
N MET A 77 10.89 -24.62 -14.61
CA MET A 77 11.75 -25.34 -13.68
C MET A 77 12.52 -26.43 -14.45
N PRO A 78 13.75 -26.76 -14.01
CA PRO A 78 14.52 -27.86 -14.59
C PRO A 78 13.74 -29.19 -14.59
N MET A 79 14.03 -30.04 -15.57
CA MET A 79 13.43 -31.38 -15.65
C MET A 79 13.79 -32.19 -14.40
N GLY A 80 12.81 -32.81 -13.77
CA GLY A 80 13.01 -33.57 -12.52
C GLY A 80 13.04 -32.73 -11.25
N TYR A 81 12.86 -31.40 -11.34
CA TYR A 81 12.78 -30.54 -10.16
C TYR A 81 11.67 -31.00 -9.21
N GLN A 82 12.07 -31.35 -8.00
CA GLN A 82 11.16 -31.59 -6.88
C GLN A 82 11.12 -30.33 -6.03
N PRO A 83 9.95 -29.71 -5.89
CA PRO A 83 9.85 -28.54 -5.04
C PRO A 83 10.26 -28.80 -3.58
N PRO A 84 11.13 -27.95 -3.01
CA PRO A 84 11.48 -28.06 -1.60
C PRO A 84 10.27 -27.82 -0.70
N LYS A 85 10.32 -28.41 0.49
CA LYS A 85 9.43 -28.08 1.59
C LYS A 85 10.05 -26.94 2.37
N PHE A 86 9.34 -25.82 2.46
CA PHE A 86 9.80 -24.65 3.19
C PHE A 86 9.21 -24.63 4.60
N GLN A 87 10.03 -24.21 5.57
CA GLN A 87 9.50 -23.65 6.79
C GLN A 87 8.91 -22.28 6.45
N GLN A 88 7.57 -22.18 6.49
CA GLN A 88 6.89 -20.95 6.10
C GLN A 88 7.08 -19.84 7.14
N PHE A 89 7.34 -18.63 6.63
CA PHE A 89 7.53 -17.40 7.38
C PHE A 89 6.23 -16.58 7.43
N ASP A 90 5.84 -16.17 8.63
CA ASP A 90 4.62 -15.40 8.89
C ASP A 90 4.87 -13.91 9.13
N GLY A 91 6.13 -13.46 9.06
CA GLY A 91 6.53 -12.09 9.36
C GLY A 91 6.98 -11.86 10.80
N LYS A 92 6.93 -12.86 11.69
CA LYS A 92 7.20 -12.66 13.14
C LYS A 92 8.61 -13.05 13.59
N SER A 93 9.25 -13.99 12.90
CA SER A 93 10.62 -14.44 13.23
C SER A 93 11.68 -13.59 12.51
N ASN A 94 12.96 -13.94 12.67
CA ASN A 94 14.07 -13.19 12.06
C ASN A 94 14.04 -13.26 10.51
N PRO A 95 13.84 -12.14 9.80
CA PRO A 95 13.76 -12.14 8.34
C PRO A 95 15.08 -12.52 7.65
N LYS A 96 16.24 -12.14 8.22
CA LYS A 96 17.55 -12.48 7.65
C LYS A 96 17.80 -13.98 7.69
N GLN A 97 17.43 -14.62 8.81
CA GLN A 97 17.54 -16.07 8.94
C GLN A 97 16.60 -16.78 7.97
N HIS A 98 15.38 -16.26 7.78
CA HIS A 98 14.45 -16.79 6.79
C HIS A 98 15.03 -16.75 5.37
N VAL A 99 15.57 -15.60 4.95
CA VAL A 99 16.16 -15.43 3.61
C VAL A 99 17.35 -16.38 3.42
N ALA A 100 18.25 -16.50 4.40
CA ALA A 100 19.39 -17.41 4.34
C ALA A 100 18.92 -18.87 4.16
N HIS A 101 17.96 -19.33 4.97
CA HIS A 101 17.41 -20.68 4.86
C HIS A 101 16.68 -20.92 3.53
N PHE A 102 15.96 -19.92 3.05
CA PHE A 102 15.27 -19.97 1.75
C PHE A 102 16.27 -20.16 0.60
N ILE A 103 17.33 -19.36 0.56
CA ILE A 103 18.38 -19.44 -0.46
C ILE A 103 19.05 -20.81 -0.40
N GLU A 104 19.50 -21.26 0.78
CA GLU A 104 20.16 -22.57 0.94
C GLU A 104 19.26 -23.72 0.46
N THR A 105 17.98 -23.67 0.81
CA THR A 105 16.99 -24.68 0.41
C THR A 105 16.79 -24.74 -1.12
N CYS A 106 16.91 -23.61 -1.81
CA CYS A 106 16.76 -23.53 -3.26
C CYS A 106 18.08 -23.79 -4.03
N ASN A 107 19.21 -23.43 -3.44
CA ASN A 107 20.53 -23.51 -4.10
C ASN A 107 20.99 -24.96 -4.31
N ASN A 108 20.51 -25.90 -3.49
CA ASN A 108 20.70 -27.34 -3.74
C ASN A 108 20.14 -27.83 -5.09
N ALA A 109 19.33 -27.02 -5.80
CA ALA A 109 18.78 -27.32 -7.11
C ALA A 109 19.44 -26.55 -8.28
N GLY A 110 20.51 -25.78 -8.04
CA GLY A 110 21.17 -24.99 -9.10
C GLY A 110 20.28 -23.90 -9.70
N THR A 111 19.43 -23.28 -8.88
CA THR A 111 18.45 -22.28 -9.32
C THR A 111 19.10 -20.89 -9.45
N TYR A 112 18.84 -20.20 -10.57
CA TYR A 112 19.26 -18.82 -10.83
C TYR A 112 18.37 -17.84 -10.05
N ASP A 113 18.82 -16.59 -9.88
CA ASP A 113 18.14 -15.56 -9.06
C ASP A 113 16.64 -15.40 -9.42
N ASP A 114 16.29 -15.43 -10.71
CA ASP A 114 14.89 -15.35 -11.15
C ASP A 114 14.04 -16.57 -10.69
N HIS A 115 14.62 -17.77 -10.60
CA HIS A 115 13.91 -18.95 -10.08
C HIS A 115 13.62 -18.81 -8.59
N LEU A 116 14.52 -18.15 -7.84
CA LEU A 116 14.31 -17.85 -6.43
C LEU A 116 13.09 -16.93 -6.26
N VAL A 117 13.00 -15.85 -7.04
CA VAL A 117 11.84 -14.95 -7.01
C VAL A 117 10.53 -15.71 -7.19
N LYS A 118 10.50 -16.67 -8.14
CA LYS A 118 9.31 -17.49 -8.41
C LYS A 118 8.94 -18.44 -7.27
N GLN A 119 9.93 -18.95 -6.53
CA GLN A 119 9.68 -19.86 -5.40
C GLN A 119 9.36 -19.14 -4.09
N PHE A 120 9.77 -17.87 -3.93
CA PHE A 120 9.71 -17.15 -2.66
C PHE A 120 8.31 -17.13 -2.04
N VAL A 121 7.24 -16.98 -2.83
CA VAL A 121 5.85 -17.00 -2.34
C VAL A 121 5.51 -18.25 -1.52
N ARG A 122 6.18 -19.38 -1.81
CA ARG A 122 5.95 -20.67 -1.15
C ARG A 122 6.58 -20.76 0.22
N SER A 123 7.54 -19.88 0.51
CA SER A 123 8.17 -19.76 1.82
C SER A 123 7.37 -18.86 2.76
N LEU A 124 6.25 -18.28 2.32
CA LEU A 124 5.43 -17.33 3.09
C LEU A 124 4.11 -17.95 3.57
N LYS A 125 3.57 -17.41 4.67
CA LYS A 125 2.21 -17.66 5.17
C LYS A 125 1.66 -16.43 5.89
N GLY A 126 0.36 -16.41 6.15
CA GLY A 126 -0.28 -15.38 6.97
C GLY A 126 0.01 -13.95 6.47
N ASN A 127 0.38 -13.06 7.38
CA ASN A 127 0.59 -11.64 7.04
C ASN A 127 1.69 -11.41 6.00
N ALA A 128 2.76 -12.21 6.03
CA ALA A 128 3.83 -12.10 5.04
C ALA A 128 3.36 -12.54 3.64
N PHE A 129 2.50 -13.56 3.56
CA PHE A 129 1.90 -13.97 2.30
C PHE A 129 0.94 -12.90 1.76
N ASN A 130 0.08 -12.34 2.60
CA ASN A 130 -0.83 -11.26 2.20
C ASN A 130 -0.07 -10.04 1.67
N TRP A 131 0.98 -9.61 2.39
CA TRP A 131 1.86 -8.54 1.94
C TRP A 131 2.43 -8.82 0.54
N TYR A 132 2.88 -10.05 0.28
CA TYR A 132 3.43 -10.43 -1.01
C TYR A 132 2.38 -10.42 -2.13
N THR A 133 1.15 -10.88 -1.86
CA THR A 133 0.06 -10.89 -2.84
C THR A 133 -0.52 -9.50 -3.11
N ASP A 134 -0.30 -8.55 -2.20
CA ASP A 134 -0.74 -7.16 -2.33
C ASP A 134 0.28 -6.28 -3.08
N LEU A 135 1.45 -6.82 -3.43
CA LEU A 135 2.43 -6.13 -4.27
C LEU A 135 1.86 -5.85 -5.66
N GLU A 136 2.29 -4.74 -6.25
CA GLU A 136 1.92 -4.39 -7.62
C GLU A 136 2.42 -5.46 -8.61
N ALA A 137 1.58 -5.80 -9.59
CA ALA A 137 1.91 -6.80 -10.59
C ALA A 137 3.16 -6.38 -11.39
N GLY A 138 4.13 -7.29 -11.53
CA GLY A 138 5.38 -7.00 -12.23
C GLY A 138 6.36 -6.05 -11.52
N SER A 139 6.09 -5.67 -10.27
CA SER A 139 6.98 -4.81 -9.46
C SER A 139 8.33 -5.45 -9.09
N ILE A 140 8.43 -6.77 -9.14
CA ILE A 140 9.66 -7.51 -8.87
C ILE A 140 10.33 -7.88 -10.20
N ASP A 141 11.50 -7.30 -10.42
CA ASP A 141 12.44 -7.72 -11.45
C ASP A 141 13.66 -8.36 -10.76
N GLY A 142 14.05 -9.55 -11.24
CA GLY A 142 15.18 -10.32 -10.71
C GLY A 142 16.48 -9.96 -11.39
#